data_AF-W4MAL2-F1
#
_entry.id   AF-W4MAL2-F1
#
_cell.length_a   1.000
_cell.length_b   1.000
_cell.length_c   1.000
_cell.angle_alpha   90.00
_cell.angle_beta   90.00
_cell.angle_gamma   90.00
#
_symmetry.space_group_name_H-M   'P 1'
#
loop_
_entity.id
_entity.type
_entity.pdbx_description
1 polymer ?
#
loop_
_entity_poly.entity_id
_entity_poly.type
_entity_poly.pdbx_seq_one_letter_code
_entity_poly.pdbx_strand_id
1 'polypeptide(L)'
;LPKDIEHAMCQLATFFTEVEFIAGDVPGAWLGQVNNTYHETKLFMATQVMDEARHLEVFRKRALANGGGLGKCSREVEEGLKYIFDIGSFPQMLARLHLFGEGRVLTLFRMGEMMAQNEAEKAIFRLCAQDESRHVAFGCLQLRQLIAEDPDRIDEIHDALDSAEERTIELGATPEQLEPFLILLGGGEKHMDIGMEKFGILRRKIVQEYLQRCHSIGIDRQERCKLKEAADINII
;
A
#
# COMPACT_ATOMS: atom_id res chain seq x y z
N LEU A 1 12.48 12.49 -18.85
CA LEU A 1 11.08 12.68 -19.31
C LEU A 1 10.81 14.18 -19.40
N PRO A 2 9.63 14.66 -19.86
CA PRO A 2 9.20 16.03 -19.59
C PRO A 2 9.32 16.35 -18.08
N LYS A 3 9.60 17.62 -17.73
CA LYS A 3 9.99 17.99 -16.35
C LYS A 3 8.89 17.69 -15.32
N ASP A 4 7.65 17.99 -15.66
CA ASP A 4 6.47 17.73 -14.83
C ASP A 4 6.28 16.23 -14.57
N ILE A 5 6.36 15.42 -15.63
CA ILE A 5 6.28 13.95 -15.55
C ILE A 5 7.45 13.37 -14.74
N GLU A 6 8.67 13.86 -14.96
CA GLU A 6 9.85 13.39 -14.23
C GLU A 6 9.71 13.66 -12.73
N HIS A 7 9.35 14.88 -12.35
CA HIS A 7 9.16 15.25 -10.95
C HIS A 7 8.03 14.46 -10.30
N ALA A 8 6.92 14.24 -11.01
CA ALA A 8 5.82 13.41 -10.52
C ALA A 8 6.25 11.95 -10.30
N MET A 9 7.00 11.36 -11.23
CA MET A 9 7.54 9.99 -11.05
C MET A 9 8.54 9.92 -9.88
N CYS A 10 9.40 10.92 -9.74
CA CYS A 10 10.33 11.02 -8.61
C CYS A 10 9.61 11.13 -7.26
N GLN A 11 8.55 11.95 -7.19
CA GLN A 11 7.72 12.05 -5.98
C GLN A 11 6.99 10.74 -5.69
N LEU A 12 6.41 10.09 -6.70
CA LEU A 12 5.75 8.78 -6.53
C LEU A 12 6.73 7.69 -6.07
N ALA A 13 7.93 7.65 -6.64
CA ALA A 13 8.98 6.72 -6.22
C ALA A 13 9.52 7.03 -4.82
N THR A 14 9.50 8.30 -4.41
CA THR A 14 9.83 8.70 -3.03
C THR A 14 8.78 8.17 -2.06
N PHE A 15 7.50 8.34 -2.38
CA PHE A 15 6.42 7.76 -1.60
C PHE A 15 6.54 6.23 -1.48
N PHE A 16 6.78 5.52 -2.59
CA PHE A 16 6.97 4.07 -2.50
C PHE A 16 8.18 3.71 -1.65
N THR A 17 9.28 4.46 -1.73
CA THR A 17 10.44 4.25 -0.85
C THR A 17 10.04 4.32 0.63
N GLU A 18 9.20 5.29 1.02
CA GLU A 18 8.69 5.41 2.39
C GLU A 18 7.79 4.22 2.79
N VAL A 19 6.92 3.79 1.88
CA VAL A 19 6.06 2.60 2.09
C VAL A 19 6.88 1.35 2.33
N GLU A 20 7.89 1.09 1.48
CA GLU A 20 8.69 -0.14 1.59
C GLU A 20 9.54 -0.19 2.87
N PHE A 21 9.95 0.98 3.39
CA PHE A 21 10.60 1.04 4.70
C PHE A 21 9.68 0.47 5.78
N ILE A 22 8.41 0.89 5.81
CA ILE A 22 7.44 0.41 6.81
C ILE A 22 7.11 -1.06 6.58
N ALA A 23 6.88 -1.45 5.33
CA ALA A 23 6.55 -2.82 4.94
C ALA A 23 7.67 -3.79 5.31
N GLY A 24 8.95 -3.35 5.29
CA GLY A 24 10.08 -4.17 5.72
C GLY A 24 10.30 -4.15 7.24
N ASP A 25 10.28 -2.96 7.85
CA ASP A 25 10.65 -2.80 9.26
C ASP A 25 9.60 -3.40 10.20
N VAL A 26 8.30 -3.34 9.87
CA VAL A 26 7.24 -3.89 10.72
C VAL A 26 7.38 -5.41 10.84
N PRO A 27 7.41 -6.22 9.75
CA PRO A 27 7.71 -7.64 9.84
C PRO A 27 9.05 -7.91 10.52
N GLY A 28 10.09 -7.12 10.22
CA GLY A 28 11.40 -7.22 10.85
C GLY A 28 11.34 -7.13 12.39
N ALA A 29 10.58 -6.17 12.91
CA ALA A 29 10.37 -5.99 14.36
C ALA A 29 9.58 -7.15 15.00
N TRP A 30 8.67 -7.79 14.25
CA TRP A 30 7.86 -8.90 14.73
C TRP A 30 8.59 -10.25 14.68
N LEU A 31 9.64 -10.42 13.86
CA LEU A 31 10.41 -11.68 13.77
C LEU A 31 10.91 -12.19 15.13
N GLY A 32 11.35 -11.28 16.01
CA GLY A 32 11.81 -11.64 17.36
C GLY A 32 10.67 -11.97 18.34
N GLN A 33 9.46 -11.52 18.04
CA GLN A 33 8.28 -11.61 18.92
C GLN A 33 7.43 -12.85 18.62
N VAL A 34 7.44 -13.33 17.38
CA VAL A 34 6.74 -14.57 16.99
C VAL A 34 7.41 -15.78 17.63
N ASN A 35 6.60 -16.58 18.32
CA ASN A 35 7.03 -17.82 18.97
C ASN A 35 7.68 -18.78 17.95
N ASN A 36 8.82 -19.37 18.32
CA ASN A 36 9.62 -20.24 17.45
C ASN A 36 8.87 -21.50 16.96
N THR A 37 7.79 -21.91 17.61
CA THR A 37 6.92 -22.98 17.11
C THR A 37 6.34 -22.64 15.73
N TYR A 38 6.04 -21.36 15.47
CA TYR A 38 5.57 -20.84 14.19
C TYR A 38 6.73 -20.49 13.25
N HIS A 39 7.70 -21.40 13.11
CA HIS A 39 8.92 -21.15 12.33
C HIS A 39 8.64 -20.79 10.86
N GLU A 40 7.65 -21.40 10.22
CA GLU A 40 7.26 -21.09 8.82
C GLU A 40 6.83 -19.63 8.65
N THR A 41 6.04 -19.11 9.60
CA THR A 41 5.65 -17.70 9.66
C THR A 41 6.88 -16.79 9.72
N LYS A 42 7.86 -17.14 10.54
CA LYS A 42 9.12 -16.37 10.66
C LYS A 42 9.93 -16.42 9.37
N LEU A 43 10.03 -17.58 8.73
CA LEU A 43 10.75 -17.73 7.45
C LEU A 43 10.10 -16.91 6.34
N PHE A 44 8.78 -16.90 6.27
CA PHE A 44 8.05 -16.07 5.31
C PHE A 44 8.27 -14.58 5.58
N MET A 45 8.08 -14.13 6.82
CA MET A 45 8.30 -12.71 7.19
C MET A 45 9.73 -12.26 6.89
N ALA A 46 10.73 -13.10 7.13
CA ALA A 46 12.11 -12.78 6.76
C ALA A 46 12.31 -12.67 5.24
N THR A 47 11.58 -13.45 4.46
CA THR A 47 11.57 -13.34 2.99
C THR A 47 10.92 -12.02 2.56
N GLN A 48 9.81 -11.63 3.19
CA GLN A 48 9.17 -10.33 2.95
C GLN A 48 10.14 -9.18 3.22
N VAL A 49 10.85 -9.18 4.36
CA VAL A 49 11.87 -8.15 4.66
C VAL A 49 12.91 -8.03 3.53
N MET A 50 13.32 -9.15 2.94
CA MET A 50 14.24 -9.13 1.79
C MET A 50 13.59 -8.56 0.53
N ASP A 51 12.33 -8.92 0.26
CA ASP A 51 11.55 -8.39 -0.86
C ASP A 51 11.42 -6.86 -0.75
N GLU A 52 11.03 -6.34 0.42
CA GLU A 52 10.88 -4.89 0.62
C GLU A 52 12.19 -4.13 0.53
N ALA A 53 13.29 -4.72 1.00
CA ALA A 53 14.61 -4.12 0.83
C ALA A 53 14.98 -3.94 -0.66
N ARG A 54 14.53 -4.86 -1.54
CA ARG A 54 14.72 -4.73 -2.99
C ARG A 54 13.79 -3.69 -3.60
N HIS A 55 12.54 -3.60 -3.13
CA HIS A 55 11.57 -2.62 -3.62
C HIS A 55 12.01 -1.20 -3.25
N LEU A 56 12.42 -1.00 -2.00
CA LEU A 56 12.99 0.25 -1.49
C LEU A 56 14.16 0.71 -2.36
N GLU A 57 15.12 -0.19 -2.61
CA GLU A 57 16.31 0.13 -3.39
C GLU A 57 15.96 0.53 -4.83
N VAL A 58 15.01 -0.17 -5.47
CA VAL A 58 14.68 0.12 -6.87
C VAL A 58 13.89 1.41 -7.03
N PHE A 59 12.95 1.72 -6.13
CA PHE A 59 12.21 2.98 -6.15
C PHE A 59 13.13 4.16 -5.83
N ARG A 60 14.01 4.02 -4.84
CA ARG A 60 15.01 5.05 -4.52
C ARG A 60 15.96 5.31 -5.69
N LYS A 61 16.45 4.24 -6.34
CA LYS A 61 17.24 4.36 -7.57
C LYS A 61 16.46 5.05 -8.68
N ARG A 62 15.17 4.71 -8.86
CA ARG A 62 14.35 5.37 -9.88
C ARG A 62 14.18 6.86 -9.60
N ALA A 63 13.93 7.27 -8.36
CA ALA A 63 13.81 8.68 -7.99
C ALA A 63 15.11 9.47 -8.25
N LEU A 64 16.26 8.86 -7.98
CA LEU A 64 17.57 9.48 -8.20
C LEU A 64 18.04 9.42 -9.66
N ALA A 65 17.48 8.51 -10.44
CA ALA A 65 17.77 8.40 -11.87
C ALA A 65 17.17 9.60 -12.64
N ASN A 66 17.82 9.96 -13.75
CA ASN A 66 17.34 10.98 -14.69
C ASN A 66 17.17 12.41 -14.14
N GLY A 67 17.74 12.71 -12.97
CA GLY A 67 17.98 14.08 -12.48
C GLY A 67 16.83 14.76 -11.74
N GLY A 68 15.72 14.06 -11.46
CA GLY A 68 14.61 14.61 -10.66
C GLY A 68 14.87 14.59 -9.14
N GLY A 69 15.56 13.57 -8.64
CA GLY A 69 15.94 13.47 -7.22
C GLY A 69 14.81 12.97 -6.31
N LEU A 70 15.08 12.93 -5.01
CA LEU A 70 14.05 12.58 -4.02
C LEU A 70 13.05 13.73 -3.88
N GLY A 71 11.78 13.37 -3.79
CA GLY A 71 10.68 14.27 -3.54
C GLY A 71 10.56 14.68 -2.07
N LYS A 72 9.41 15.25 -1.72
CA LYS A 72 9.07 15.68 -0.37
C LYS A 72 8.55 14.49 0.44
N CYS A 73 9.12 14.31 1.63
CA CYS A 73 8.64 13.45 2.70
C CYS A 73 8.19 14.39 3.82
N SER A 74 6.88 14.58 3.98
CA SER A 74 6.36 15.51 4.98
C SER A 74 6.07 14.80 6.31
N ARG A 75 6.03 15.58 7.38
CA ARG A 75 5.73 15.07 8.72
C ARG A 75 4.38 14.35 8.74
N GLU A 76 3.41 14.87 8.01
CA GLU A 76 2.07 14.29 7.90
C GLU A 76 2.11 12.90 7.26
N VAL A 77 2.92 12.72 6.20
CA VAL A 77 3.11 11.42 5.55
C VAL A 77 3.88 10.46 6.46
N GLU A 78 4.97 10.91 7.08
CA GLU A 78 5.75 10.09 8.02
C GLU A 78 4.91 9.62 9.22
N GLU A 79 4.18 10.53 9.87
CA GLU A 79 3.29 10.21 11.00
C GLU A 79 2.15 9.30 10.56
N GLY A 80 1.58 9.53 9.38
CA GLY A 80 0.51 8.72 8.85
C GLY A 80 0.96 7.34 8.38
N LEU A 81 2.24 7.11 8.10
CA LEU A 81 2.82 5.79 7.85
C LEU A 81 3.24 5.09 9.14
N LYS A 82 3.69 5.86 10.16
CA LYS A 82 4.10 5.35 11.47
C LYS A 82 3.00 4.58 12.20
N TYR A 83 1.72 4.84 11.95
CA TYR A 83 0.62 4.13 12.63
C TYR A 83 0.64 2.60 12.46
N ILE A 84 1.32 2.09 11.43
CA ILE A 84 1.51 0.63 11.22
C ILE A 84 2.48 0.05 12.27
N PHE A 85 3.38 0.85 12.85
CA PHE A 85 4.23 0.42 13.96
C PHE A 85 3.48 0.37 15.30
N ASP A 86 2.48 1.23 15.50
CA ASP A 86 1.75 1.36 16.76
C ASP A 86 0.65 0.28 16.89
N ILE A 87 1.03 -0.97 16.68
CA ILE A 87 0.14 -2.13 16.69
C ILE A 87 0.36 -2.98 17.93
N GLY A 88 -0.73 -3.28 18.65
CA GLY A 88 -0.68 -3.99 19.93
C GLY A 88 -0.72 -5.51 19.85
N SER A 89 -1.09 -6.08 18.70
CA SER A 89 -1.24 -7.54 18.54
C SER A 89 -0.87 -8.03 17.13
N PHE A 90 -0.44 -9.29 17.04
CA PHE A 90 -0.10 -9.90 15.75
C PHE A 90 -1.27 -9.91 14.75
N PRO A 91 -2.52 -10.18 15.15
CA PRO A 91 -3.66 -10.10 14.22
C PRO A 91 -3.96 -8.70 13.71
N GLN A 92 -3.85 -7.67 14.57
CA GLN A 92 -3.97 -6.29 14.13
C GLN A 92 -2.87 -5.94 13.11
N MET A 93 -1.66 -6.51 13.27
CA MET A 93 -0.55 -6.33 12.32
C MET A 93 -0.89 -6.95 10.97
N LEU A 94 -1.33 -8.21 10.95
CA LEU A 94 -1.76 -8.87 9.72
C LEU A 94 -2.90 -8.12 9.02
N ALA A 95 -3.85 -7.57 9.79
CA ALA A 95 -4.98 -6.82 9.26
C ALA A 95 -4.54 -5.48 8.63
N ARG A 96 -3.75 -4.67 9.35
CA ARG A 96 -3.33 -3.34 8.88
C ARG A 96 -2.27 -3.41 7.80
N LEU A 97 -1.22 -4.20 8.01
CA LEU A 97 -0.12 -4.33 7.06
C LEU A 97 -0.57 -5.21 5.88
N HIS A 98 -0.68 -6.53 6.09
CA HIS A 98 -0.82 -7.47 4.96
C HIS A 98 -2.18 -7.42 4.24
N LEU A 99 -3.30 -7.28 4.96
CA LEU A 99 -4.60 -7.29 4.31
C LEU A 99 -4.94 -5.94 3.67
N PHE A 100 -4.70 -4.85 4.41
CA PHE A 100 -5.06 -3.50 3.99
C PHE A 100 -3.93 -2.77 3.27
N GLY A 101 -2.77 -2.59 3.91
CA GLY A 101 -1.60 -1.87 3.38
C GLY A 101 -1.05 -2.49 2.11
N GLU A 102 -0.49 -3.69 2.23
CA GLU A 102 0.03 -4.51 1.12
C GLU A 102 -1.03 -4.74 0.06
N GLY A 103 -2.28 -4.97 0.47
CA GLY A 103 -3.41 -5.10 -0.45
C GLY A 103 -3.64 -3.85 -1.32
N ARG A 104 -3.43 -2.66 -0.75
CA ARG A 104 -3.50 -1.38 -1.46
C ARG A 104 -2.31 -1.20 -2.39
N VAL A 105 -1.10 -1.46 -1.90
CA VAL A 105 0.15 -1.38 -2.65
C VAL A 105 0.15 -2.33 -3.84
N LEU A 106 -0.31 -3.58 -3.66
CA LEU A 106 -0.51 -4.57 -4.72
C LEU A 106 -1.38 -4.02 -5.84
N THR A 107 -2.48 -3.34 -5.49
CA THR A 107 -3.38 -2.76 -6.48
C THR A 107 -2.67 -1.65 -7.27
N LEU A 108 -1.92 -0.79 -6.58
CA LEU A 108 -1.10 0.27 -7.19
C LEU A 108 -0.06 -0.31 -8.15
N PHE A 109 0.66 -1.36 -7.75
CA PHE A 109 1.67 -2.01 -8.59
C PHE A 109 1.07 -2.71 -9.80
N ARG A 110 -0.04 -3.42 -9.63
CA ARG A 110 -0.78 -4.00 -10.77
C ARG A 110 -1.27 -2.96 -11.76
N MET A 111 -1.54 -1.75 -11.28
CA MET A 111 -1.97 -0.60 -12.08
C MET A 111 -0.79 0.31 -12.50
N GLY A 112 0.43 -0.05 -12.12
CA GLY A 112 1.64 0.73 -12.31
C GLY A 112 1.97 1.01 -13.76
N GLU A 113 1.59 0.13 -14.68
CA GLU A 113 1.76 0.35 -16.12
C GLU A 113 1.03 1.60 -16.64
N MET A 114 -0.07 2.02 -16.00
CA MET A 114 -0.77 3.25 -16.36
C MET A 114 -0.03 4.52 -15.94
N MET A 115 0.89 4.40 -14.99
CA MET A 115 1.70 5.50 -14.45
C MET A 115 3.13 5.48 -15.01
N ALA A 116 3.59 4.32 -15.48
CA ALA A 116 4.91 4.11 -16.04
C ALA A 116 5.09 4.85 -17.38
N GLN A 117 6.28 5.42 -17.56
CA GLN A 117 6.69 6.27 -18.67
C GLN A 117 7.72 5.56 -19.57
N ASN A 118 8.24 4.41 -19.15
CA ASN A 118 9.20 3.59 -19.91
C ASN A 118 9.14 2.10 -19.48
N GLU A 119 9.83 1.24 -20.22
CA GLU A 119 9.84 -0.21 -19.96
C GLU A 119 10.52 -0.59 -18.63
N ALA A 120 11.48 0.20 -18.15
CA ALA A 120 12.12 -0.07 -16.86
C ALA A 120 11.12 0.12 -15.71
N GLU A 121 10.35 1.20 -15.73
CA GLU A 121 9.29 1.46 -14.75
C GLU A 121 8.18 0.40 -14.81
N LYS A 122 7.76 -0.02 -16.01
CA LYS A 122 6.80 -1.14 -16.14
C LYS A 122 7.36 -2.43 -15.53
N ALA A 123 8.65 -2.73 -15.76
CA ALA A 123 9.29 -3.90 -15.17
C ALA A 123 9.34 -3.82 -13.64
N ILE A 124 9.67 -2.65 -13.08
CA ILE A 124 9.65 -2.40 -11.62
C ILE A 124 8.27 -2.75 -11.07
N PHE A 125 7.21 -2.13 -11.59
CA PHE A 125 5.85 -2.35 -11.09
C PHE A 125 5.38 -3.81 -11.21
N ARG A 126 5.68 -4.49 -12.32
CA ARG A 126 5.30 -5.90 -12.52
C ARG A 126 6.00 -6.83 -11.52
N LEU A 127 7.29 -6.61 -11.28
CA LEU A 127 8.08 -7.45 -10.37
C LEU A 127 7.70 -7.19 -8.92
N CYS A 128 7.49 -5.93 -8.52
CA CYS A 128 6.97 -5.60 -7.19
C CYS A 128 5.58 -6.21 -6.98
N ALA A 129 4.66 -6.12 -7.96
CA ALA A 129 3.34 -6.75 -7.87
C ALA A 129 3.40 -8.28 -7.68
N GLN A 130 4.42 -8.94 -8.21
CA GLN A 130 4.61 -10.38 -8.03
C GLN A 130 4.97 -10.71 -6.58
N ASP A 131 5.91 -9.99 -6.00
CA ASP A 131 6.31 -10.15 -4.61
C ASP A 131 5.15 -9.81 -3.66
N GLU A 132 4.50 -8.68 -3.90
CA GLU A 132 3.40 -8.16 -3.09
C GLU A 132 2.20 -9.12 -3.03
N SER A 133 1.96 -9.84 -4.13
CA SER A 133 0.90 -10.85 -4.18
C SER A 133 1.12 -11.98 -3.16
N ARG A 134 2.38 -12.30 -2.84
CA ARG A 134 2.73 -13.31 -1.84
C ARG A 134 2.49 -12.77 -0.43
N HIS A 135 2.84 -11.51 -0.16
CA HIS A 135 2.67 -10.89 1.16
C HIS A 135 1.19 -10.76 1.53
N VAL A 136 0.37 -10.29 0.60
CA VAL A 136 -1.09 -10.23 0.76
C VAL A 136 -1.67 -11.63 0.99
N ALA A 137 -1.25 -12.62 0.19
CA ALA A 137 -1.74 -13.99 0.34
C ALA A 137 -1.40 -14.57 1.72
N PHE A 138 -0.17 -14.34 2.21
CA PHE A 138 0.24 -14.73 3.55
C PHE A 138 -0.68 -14.13 4.62
N GLY A 139 -0.89 -12.81 4.61
CA GLY A 139 -1.76 -12.16 5.58
C GLY A 139 -3.19 -12.68 5.56
N CYS A 140 -3.78 -12.82 4.37
CA CYS A 140 -5.13 -13.35 4.23
C CYS A 140 -5.25 -14.79 4.74
N LEU A 141 -4.26 -15.65 4.48
CA LEU A 141 -4.26 -17.03 4.98
C LEU A 141 -4.15 -17.09 6.50
N GLN A 142 -3.24 -16.31 7.10
CA GLN A 142 -3.06 -16.25 8.55
C GLN A 142 -4.32 -15.72 9.26
N LEU A 143 -4.93 -14.66 8.73
CA LEU A 143 -6.17 -14.10 9.27
C LEU A 143 -7.33 -15.07 9.16
N ARG A 144 -7.47 -15.76 8.02
CA ARG A 144 -8.54 -16.76 7.83
C ARG A 144 -8.39 -17.91 8.83
N GLN A 145 -7.17 -18.40 9.04
CA GLN A 145 -6.92 -19.46 10.02
C GLN A 145 -7.23 -18.98 11.44
N LEU A 146 -6.74 -17.79 11.82
CA LEU A 146 -7.03 -17.19 13.12
C LEU A 146 -8.53 -17.07 13.37
N ILE A 147 -9.29 -16.54 12.42
CA ILE A 147 -10.75 -16.37 12.54
C ILE A 147 -11.45 -17.72 12.68
N ALA A 148 -10.98 -18.75 11.98
CA ALA A 148 -11.55 -20.10 12.07
C ALA A 148 -11.27 -20.75 13.44
N GLU A 149 -10.14 -20.44 14.07
CA GLU A 149 -9.74 -20.99 15.37
C GLU A 149 -10.32 -20.19 16.55
N ASP A 150 -10.37 -18.86 16.43
CA ASP A 150 -10.79 -17.93 17.49
C ASP A 150 -11.62 -16.76 16.90
N PRO A 151 -12.93 -16.97 16.66
CA PRO A 151 -13.81 -15.95 16.10
C PRO A 151 -13.95 -14.69 16.97
N ASP A 152 -13.67 -14.76 18.28
CA ASP A 152 -13.75 -13.60 19.18
C ASP A 152 -12.70 -12.52 18.82
N ARG A 153 -11.70 -12.86 18.00
CA ARG A 153 -10.67 -11.94 17.48
C ARG A 153 -11.15 -11.11 16.29
N ILE A 154 -12.34 -11.35 15.75
CA ILE A 154 -12.88 -10.59 14.62
C ILE A 154 -13.01 -9.10 14.97
N ASP A 155 -13.39 -8.75 16.19
CA ASP A 155 -13.57 -7.36 16.60
C ASP A 155 -12.25 -6.56 16.56
N GLU A 156 -11.13 -7.13 17.03
CA GLU A 156 -9.83 -6.43 16.94
C GLU A 156 -9.35 -6.28 15.49
N ILE A 157 -9.73 -7.18 14.59
CA ILE A 157 -9.45 -7.06 13.15
C ILE A 157 -10.29 -5.91 12.57
N HIS A 158 -11.56 -5.79 12.96
CA HIS A 158 -12.39 -4.68 12.54
C HIS A 158 -11.85 -3.34 13.02
N ASP A 159 -11.42 -3.24 14.27
CA ASP A 159 -10.85 -2.02 14.85
C ASP A 159 -9.53 -1.65 14.18
N ALA A 160 -8.68 -2.64 13.89
CA ALA A 160 -7.45 -2.43 13.13
C ALA A 160 -7.72 -1.80 11.77
N LEU A 161 -8.70 -2.35 11.03
CA LEU A 161 -9.07 -1.90 9.70
C LEU A 161 -9.79 -0.55 9.71
N ASP A 162 -10.60 -0.27 10.73
CA ASP A 162 -11.24 1.04 10.90
C ASP A 162 -10.22 2.16 11.02
N SER A 163 -9.16 1.95 11.81
CA SER A 163 -8.07 2.93 11.94
C SER A 163 -7.31 3.09 10.61
N ALA A 164 -7.07 1.99 9.89
CA ALA A 164 -6.35 2.03 8.62
C ALA A 164 -7.12 2.80 7.53
N GLU A 165 -8.45 2.65 7.50
CA GLU A 165 -9.33 3.41 6.61
C GLU A 165 -9.30 4.91 6.94
N GLU A 166 -9.41 5.29 8.22
CA GLU A 166 -9.33 6.70 8.65
C GLU A 166 -7.99 7.34 8.25
N ARG A 167 -6.87 6.66 8.55
CA ARG A 167 -5.53 7.16 8.18
C ARG A 167 -5.36 7.33 6.68
N THR A 168 -5.96 6.45 5.88
CA THR A 168 -5.90 6.57 4.42
C THR A 168 -6.65 7.80 3.90
N ILE A 169 -7.76 8.16 4.54
CA ILE A 169 -8.52 9.38 4.19
C ILE A 169 -7.68 10.63 4.52
N GLU A 170 -7.05 10.66 5.69
CA GLU A 170 -6.19 11.77 6.12
C GLU A 170 -4.96 11.93 5.20
N LEU A 171 -4.25 10.84 4.91
CA LEU A 171 -3.05 10.85 4.08
C LEU A 171 -3.31 11.20 2.61
N GLY A 172 -4.38 10.65 2.04
CA GLY A 172 -4.73 10.81 0.63
C GLY A 172 -5.11 12.23 0.22
N ALA A 173 -5.22 13.14 1.18
CA ALA A 173 -5.53 14.55 0.95
C ALA A 173 -4.29 15.45 0.76
N THR A 174 -3.07 14.93 0.98
CA THR A 174 -1.86 15.75 0.87
C THR A 174 -1.40 15.90 -0.59
N PRO A 175 -0.96 17.11 -1.02
CA PRO A 175 -0.52 17.35 -2.40
C PRO A 175 0.57 16.39 -2.89
N GLU A 176 1.58 16.14 -2.05
CA GLU A 176 2.70 15.24 -2.36
C GLU A 176 2.30 13.77 -2.57
N GLN A 177 1.14 13.36 -2.07
CA GLN A 177 0.56 12.04 -2.31
C GLN A 177 -0.35 12.05 -3.54
N LEU A 178 -1.19 13.08 -3.69
CA LEU A 178 -2.23 13.11 -4.72
C LEU A 178 -1.72 13.56 -6.09
N GLU A 179 -0.99 14.68 -6.16
CA GLU A 179 -0.58 15.30 -7.43
C GLU A 179 0.24 14.38 -8.34
N PRO A 180 1.18 13.56 -7.83
CA PRO A 180 1.93 12.62 -8.67
C PRO A 180 1.02 11.68 -9.46
N PHE A 181 -0.04 11.14 -8.83
CA PHE A 181 -0.99 10.28 -9.52
C PHE A 181 -1.74 11.05 -10.61
N LEU A 182 -2.21 12.26 -10.33
CA LEU A 182 -2.95 13.06 -11.29
C LEU A 182 -2.10 13.41 -12.51
N ILE A 183 -0.85 13.83 -12.30
CA ILE A 183 0.08 14.18 -13.36
C ILE A 183 0.45 12.95 -14.21
N LEU A 184 0.80 11.83 -13.57
CA LEU A 184 1.22 10.62 -14.28
C LEU A 184 0.08 9.95 -15.05
N LEU A 185 -1.10 9.83 -14.44
CA LEU A 185 -2.27 9.23 -15.09
C LEU A 185 -2.83 10.15 -16.19
N GLY A 186 -2.77 11.46 -15.99
CA GLY A 186 -3.17 12.47 -16.96
C GLY A 186 -2.20 12.60 -18.15
N GLY A 187 -0.94 12.20 -17.96
CA GLY A 187 0.10 12.40 -18.97
C GLY A 187 0.64 13.83 -19.02
N GLY A 188 0.57 14.54 -17.89
CA GLY A 188 1.18 15.86 -17.71
C GLY A 188 0.35 16.79 -16.81
N GLU A 189 0.98 17.86 -16.32
CA GLU A 189 0.34 18.84 -15.43
C GLU A 189 -0.89 19.51 -16.08
N LYS A 190 -0.87 19.67 -17.40
CA LYS A 190 -1.99 20.27 -18.17
C LYS A 190 -3.21 19.34 -18.34
N HIS A 191 -3.09 18.09 -17.90
CA HIS A 191 -4.10 17.03 -18.10
C HIS A 191 -4.52 16.40 -16.77
N MET A 192 -4.41 17.14 -15.66
CA MET A 192 -4.78 16.66 -14.33
C MET A 192 -6.28 16.38 -14.19
N ASP A 193 -7.13 16.95 -15.04
CA ASP A 193 -8.56 16.62 -15.17
C ASP A 193 -8.74 15.15 -15.61
N ILE A 194 -8.03 14.73 -16.66
CA ILE A 194 -7.97 13.33 -17.10
C ILE A 194 -7.33 12.45 -16.02
N GLY A 195 -6.29 12.98 -15.36
CA GLY A 195 -5.65 12.34 -14.21
C GLY A 195 -6.63 12.04 -13.08
N MET A 196 -7.52 12.98 -12.76
CA MET A 196 -8.53 12.85 -11.72
C MET A 196 -9.54 11.74 -12.02
N GLU A 197 -10.02 11.67 -13.26
CA GLU A 197 -10.94 10.60 -13.70
C GLU A 197 -10.30 9.22 -13.52
N LYS A 198 -9.08 9.05 -14.03
CA LYS A 198 -8.33 7.79 -13.92
C LYS A 198 -7.97 7.45 -12.48
N PHE A 199 -7.64 8.44 -11.67
CA PHE A 199 -7.40 8.26 -10.24
C PHE A 199 -8.65 7.79 -9.52
N GLY A 200 -9.84 8.31 -9.87
CA GLY A 200 -11.12 7.80 -9.37
C GLY A 200 -11.34 6.31 -9.67
N ILE A 201 -10.98 5.85 -10.88
CA ILE A 201 -11.02 4.43 -11.25
C ILE A 201 -10.06 3.61 -10.37
N LEU A 202 -8.84 4.08 -10.19
CA LEU A 202 -7.84 3.44 -9.33
C LEU A 202 -8.34 3.31 -7.88
N ARG A 203 -8.91 4.38 -7.31
CA ARG A 203 -9.49 4.37 -5.95
C ARG A 203 -10.63 3.37 -5.81
N ARG A 204 -11.57 3.34 -6.76
CA ARG A 204 -12.66 2.35 -6.77
C ARG A 204 -12.11 0.93 -6.77
N LYS A 205 -11.10 0.66 -7.59
CA LYS A 205 -10.49 -0.67 -7.66
C LYS A 205 -9.79 -1.06 -6.35
N ILE A 206 -9.06 -0.14 -5.72
CA ILE A 206 -8.45 -0.36 -4.39
C ILE A 206 -9.51 -0.77 -3.37
N VAL A 207 -10.62 -0.04 -3.29
CA VAL A 207 -11.70 -0.32 -2.33
C VAL A 207 -12.38 -1.65 -2.63
N GLN A 208 -12.68 -1.93 -3.90
CA GLN A 208 -13.29 -3.19 -4.33
C GLN A 208 -12.41 -4.40 -3.98
N GLU A 209 -11.13 -4.37 -4.34
CA GLU A 209 -10.21 -5.47 -4.04
C GLU A 209 -10.01 -5.63 -2.51
N TYR A 210 -9.99 -4.53 -1.75
CA TYR A 210 -9.96 -4.57 -0.29
C TYR A 210 -11.18 -5.26 0.32
N LEU A 211 -12.40 -4.90 -0.10
CA LEU A 211 -13.62 -5.54 0.38
C LEU A 211 -13.68 -7.02 -0.02
N GLN A 212 -13.18 -7.35 -1.22
CA GLN A 212 -13.07 -8.75 -1.65
C GLN A 212 -12.09 -9.54 -0.76
N ARG A 213 -10.94 -8.95 -0.38
CA ARG A 213 -10.00 -9.58 0.56
C ARG A 213 -10.63 -9.81 1.92
N CYS A 214 -11.35 -8.83 2.46
CA CYS A 214 -12.11 -8.97 3.71
C CYS A 214 -13.09 -10.15 3.64
N HIS A 215 -13.91 -10.19 2.57
CA HIS A 215 -14.84 -11.30 2.36
C HIS A 215 -14.12 -12.65 2.29
N SER A 216 -12.96 -12.71 1.64
CA SER A 216 -12.17 -13.94 1.48
C SER A 216 -11.60 -14.49 2.80
N ILE A 217 -11.50 -13.69 3.85
CA ILE A 217 -11.08 -14.13 5.18
C ILE A 217 -12.27 -14.39 6.12
N GLY A 218 -13.50 -14.21 5.65
CA GLY A 218 -14.72 -14.49 6.41
C GLY A 218 -15.31 -13.30 7.16
N ILE A 219 -14.87 -12.06 6.88
CA ILE A 219 -15.45 -10.84 7.48
C ILE A 219 -16.18 -9.99 6.43
N ASP A 220 -17.30 -9.40 6.81
CA ASP A 220 -18.02 -8.44 5.97
C ASP A 220 -17.72 -7.01 6.41
N ARG A 221 -17.30 -6.18 5.47
CA ARG A 221 -17.04 -4.75 5.67
C ARG A 221 -17.85 -3.88 4.71
N GLN A 222 -18.88 -4.43 4.05
CA GLN A 222 -19.70 -3.73 3.06
C GLN A 222 -20.52 -2.55 3.61
N GLU A 223 -20.84 -2.53 4.89
CA GLU A 223 -21.50 -1.37 5.52
C GLU A 223 -20.50 -0.54 6.36
N ARG A 224 -19.45 -1.18 6.89
CA ARG A 224 -18.51 -0.54 7.83
C ARG A 224 -17.40 0.28 7.17
N CYS A 225 -17.00 -0.07 5.94
CA CYS A 225 -15.83 0.56 5.32
C CYS A 225 -16.05 2.06 5.01
N LYS A 226 -15.20 2.91 5.58
CA LYS A 226 -15.26 4.38 5.45
C LYS A 226 -14.77 4.90 4.10
N LEU A 227 -14.11 4.06 3.31
CA LEU A 227 -13.55 4.43 2.00
C LEU A 227 -14.57 4.38 0.86
N LYS A 228 -15.77 3.80 1.08
CA LYS A 228 -16.81 3.64 0.05
C LYS A 228 -17.27 4.97 -0.49
N GLU A 229 -17.58 5.90 0.40
CA GLU A 229 -18.04 7.24 0.03
C GLU A 229 -16.98 7.96 -0.79
N ALA A 230 -15.70 7.75 -0.46
CA ALA A 230 -14.56 8.32 -1.15
C ALA A 230 -14.29 7.70 -2.55
N ALA A 231 -14.88 6.54 -2.85
CA ALA A 231 -14.82 5.86 -4.15
C ALA A 231 -15.97 6.30 -5.10
N ASP A 232 -17.06 6.83 -4.52
CA ASP A 232 -18.24 7.35 -5.22
C ASP A 232 -18.17 8.86 -5.48
N ILE A 233 -17.12 9.56 -5.00
CA ILE A 233 -16.91 10.98 -5.32
C ILE A 233 -16.41 11.10 -6.76
N ASN A 234 -17.34 11.35 -7.69
CA ASN A 234 -17.03 12.14 -8.87
C ASN A 234 -16.65 13.54 -8.37
N ILE A 235 -15.34 13.80 -8.27
CA ILE A 235 -14.85 15.13 -7.92
C ILE A 235 -15.24 16.05 -9.09
N ILE A 236 -16.14 16.99 -8.80
CA ILE A 236 -16.70 18.02 -9.67
C ILE A 236 -15.59 18.83 -10.34
#